data_AF-A0A1V5B7K5-F1
#
_entry.id   AF-A0A1V5B7K5-F1
#
_cell.length_a   1.000
_cell.length_b   1.000
_cell.length_c   1.000
_cell.angle_alpha   90.00
_cell.angle_beta   90.00
_cell.angle_gamma   90.00
#
_symmetry.space_group_name_H-M   'P 1'
#
loop_
_entity.id
_entity.type
_entity.pdbx_description
1 polymer ?
#
loop_
_entity_poly.entity_id
_entity_poly.type
_entity_poly.pdbx_seq_one_letter_code
_entity_poly.pdbx_strand_id
1 'polypeptide(L)'
;MHRYSDTDIMATGILKMIMLHIMKDGEASGYDIIKKVEAISGKKPSTGSIYPLLKKMEREGWISGRAEDGKTYYSLTEIGKEHVAQINEVKHDFIKKLHQSIALASETFEDADVQDLMKDMHDLHRGMRVPVKEQIELLAPLIHQVADHLETDTDRERVRSVILRAIDELKKI
;
A
#
# COMPACT_ATOMS: atom_id res chain seq x y z
N MET A 1 29.94 -9.83 -4.53
CA MET A 1 29.10 -9.40 -5.68
C MET A 1 27.74 -9.04 -5.12
N HIS A 2 27.50 -7.75 -4.86
CA HIS A 2 26.28 -7.24 -4.22
C HIS A 2 25.67 -6.19 -5.15
N ARG A 3 24.42 -6.41 -5.57
CA ARG A 3 23.40 -5.44 -6.02
C ARG A 3 22.30 -6.20 -6.76
N TYR A 4 21.39 -6.84 -6.02
CA TYR A 4 20.00 -6.78 -6.45
C TYR A 4 19.55 -5.37 -6.08
N SER A 5 19.09 -4.62 -7.07
CA SER A 5 18.65 -3.24 -6.88
C SER A 5 17.56 -3.18 -5.82
N ASP A 6 17.64 -2.18 -4.95
CA ASP A 6 16.50 -1.62 -4.23
C ASP A 6 15.48 -1.13 -5.27
N THR A 7 14.78 -2.07 -5.91
CA THR A 7 13.68 -1.75 -6.80
C THR A 7 12.62 -1.18 -5.91
N ASP A 8 12.32 0.10 -6.07
CA ASP A 8 11.23 0.73 -5.34
C ASP A 8 9.94 -0.01 -5.70
N ILE A 9 9.52 -0.92 -4.84
CA ILE A 9 8.33 -1.78 -5.02
C ILE A 9 7.07 -0.90 -5.09
N MET A 10 7.15 0.32 -4.57
CA MET A 10 6.01 1.20 -4.48
C MET A 10 5.76 1.92 -5.81
N ALA A 11 4.62 1.62 -6.44
CA ALA A 11 4.18 2.37 -7.61
C ALA A 11 4.13 3.87 -7.28
N THR A 12 4.79 4.70 -8.10
CA THR A 12 4.91 6.16 -7.91
C THR A 12 3.57 6.85 -7.62
N GLY A 13 2.48 6.34 -8.19
CA GLY A 13 1.12 6.83 -7.93
C GLY A 13 0.70 6.66 -6.46
N ILE A 14 0.93 5.48 -5.87
CA ILE A 14 0.60 5.21 -4.46
C ILE A 14 1.48 6.09 -3.56
N LEU A 15 2.77 6.18 -3.84
CA LEU A 15 3.70 6.99 -3.03
C LEU A 15 3.26 8.45 -2.98
N LYS A 16 2.88 9.00 -4.12
CA LYS A 16 2.33 10.34 -4.26
C LYS A 16 1.05 10.54 -3.44
N MET A 17 0.12 9.57 -3.46
CA MET A 17 -1.11 9.62 -2.66
C MET A 17 -0.82 9.59 -1.15
N ILE A 18 0.12 8.75 -0.70
CA ILE A 18 0.54 8.72 0.71
C ILE A 18 1.15 10.05 1.13
N MET A 19 2.03 10.63 0.31
CA MET A 19 2.65 11.93 0.60
C MET A 19 1.61 13.06 0.71
N LEU A 20 0.64 13.11 -0.21
CA LEU A 20 -0.47 14.05 -0.13
C LEU A 20 -1.30 13.87 1.15
N HIS A 21 -1.58 12.61 1.51
CA HIS A 21 -2.30 12.29 2.75
C HIS A 21 -1.53 12.75 3.99
N ILE A 22 -0.21 12.55 4.04
CA ILE A 22 0.67 12.99 5.14
C ILE A 22 0.60 14.51 5.36
N MET A 23 0.52 15.28 4.28
CA MET A 23 0.50 16.76 4.31
C MET A 23 -0.92 17.34 4.47
N LYS A 24 -1.95 16.49 4.55
CA LYS A 24 -3.35 16.94 4.73
C LYS A 24 -3.56 17.72 6.03
N ASP A 25 -2.87 17.29 7.10
CA ASP A 25 -3.09 17.82 8.45
C ASP A 25 -2.07 18.92 8.83
N GLY A 26 -1.19 19.31 7.92
CA GLY A 26 -0.18 20.35 8.15
C GLY A 26 1.08 20.19 7.31
N GLU A 27 2.05 21.09 7.54
CA GLU A 27 3.35 21.00 6.87
C GLU A 27 4.21 19.86 7.43
N ALA A 28 5.07 19.29 6.59
CA ALA A 28 5.97 18.20 6.96
C ALA A 28 7.35 18.40 6.32
N SER A 29 8.42 18.14 7.06
CA SER A 29 9.75 18.11 6.46
C SER A 29 9.92 16.88 5.58
N GLY A 30 10.86 16.92 4.62
CA GLY A 30 11.17 15.74 3.79
C GLY A 30 11.54 14.50 4.63
N TYR A 31 12.15 14.70 5.79
CA TYR A 31 12.45 13.63 6.74
C TYR A 31 11.19 13.06 7.41
N ASP A 32 10.25 13.92 7.82
CA ASP A 32 8.98 13.48 8.42
C ASP A 32 8.16 12.69 7.41
N ILE A 33 8.19 13.11 6.14
CA ILE A 33 7.54 12.38 5.04
C ILE A 33 8.14 10.98 4.89
N ILE A 34 9.47 10.85 4.85
CA ILE A 34 10.14 9.54 4.77
C ILE A 34 9.71 8.63 5.92
N LYS A 35 9.74 9.14 7.16
CA LYS A 35 9.34 8.38 8.36
C LYS A 35 7.89 7.94 8.34
N LYS A 36 6.98 8.86 7.96
CA LYS A 36 5.54 8.54 7.91
C LYS A 36 5.24 7.57 6.77
N VAL A 37 5.90 7.70 5.62
CA VAL A 37 5.77 6.71 4.53
C VAL A 37 6.25 5.34 5.01
N GLU A 38 7.41 5.24 5.66
CA GLU A 38 7.93 3.99 6.24
C GLU A 38 6.93 3.35 7.22
N ALA A 39 6.33 4.15 8.10
CA ALA A 39 5.34 3.67 9.05
C ALA A 39 4.05 3.15 8.37
N ILE A 40 3.66 3.72 7.24
CA ILE A 40 2.45 3.30 6.51
C ILE A 40 2.73 2.10 5.60
N SER A 41 3.90 2.05 4.95
CA SER A 41 4.23 1.01 3.96
C SER A 41 4.96 -0.19 4.56
N GLY A 42 5.44 -0.10 5.80
CA GLY A 42 6.31 -1.09 6.44
C GLY A 42 7.72 -1.14 5.85
N LYS A 43 8.07 -0.26 4.89
CA LYS A 43 9.37 -0.23 4.22
C LYS A 43 9.86 1.21 4.05
N LYS A 44 11.09 1.45 4.46
CA LYS A 44 11.72 2.76 4.29
C LYS A 44 11.86 3.12 2.81
N PRO A 45 11.23 4.21 2.33
CA PRO A 45 11.39 4.62 0.95
C PRO A 45 12.80 5.18 0.71
N SER A 46 13.30 5.02 -0.50
CA SER A 46 14.58 5.62 -0.87
C SER A 46 14.46 7.14 -0.95
N THR A 47 15.54 7.85 -0.61
CA THR A 47 15.61 9.31 -0.82
C THR A 47 15.49 9.66 -2.31
N GLY A 48 16.00 8.79 -3.19
CA GLY A 48 15.88 8.89 -4.64
C GLY A 48 14.45 8.76 -5.17
N SER A 49 13.53 8.21 -4.38
CA SER A 49 12.11 8.14 -4.71
C SER A 49 11.33 9.35 -4.19
N ILE A 50 11.67 9.81 -2.98
CA ILE A 50 10.93 10.88 -2.28
C ILE A 50 11.26 12.25 -2.86
N TYR A 51 12.54 12.65 -2.90
CA TYR A 51 12.90 14.02 -3.24
C TYR A 51 12.61 14.40 -4.70
N PRO A 52 12.87 13.54 -5.70
CA PRO A 52 12.45 13.82 -7.07
C PRO A 52 10.94 13.93 -7.22
N LEU A 53 10.18 13.14 -6.45
CA LEU A 53 8.72 13.20 -6.46
C LEU A 53 8.19 14.47 -5.79
N LEU A 54 8.77 14.91 -4.66
CA LEU A 54 8.48 16.21 -4.05
C LEU A 54 8.69 17.35 -5.04
N LYS A 55 9.85 17.38 -5.71
CA LYS A 55 10.14 18.38 -6.76
C LYS A 55 9.13 18.33 -7.91
N LYS A 56 8.68 17.13 -8.29
CA LYS A 56 7.65 16.97 -9.32
C LYS A 56 6.30 17.53 -8.84
N MET A 57 5.88 17.21 -7.62
CA MET A 57 4.64 17.70 -7.02
C MET A 57 4.64 19.23 -6.84
N GLU A 58 5.79 19.82 -6.49
CA GLU A 58 5.96 21.29 -6.46
C GLU A 58 5.81 21.90 -7.85
N ARG A 59 6.46 21.33 -8.87
CA ARG A 59 6.33 21.79 -10.27
C ARG A 59 4.92 21.67 -10.81
N GLU A 60 4.19 20.64 -10.38
CA GLU A 60 2.77 20.43 -10.71
C GLU A 60 1.84 21.32 -9.88
N GLY A 61 2.37 22.09 -8.94
CA GLY A 61 1.61 23.03 -8.11
C GLY A 61 0.78 22.37 -7.01
N TRP A 62 0.99 21.08 -6.72
CA TRP A 62 0.21 20.35 -5.71
C TRP A 62 0.68 20.66 -4.29
N ILE A 63 1.96 21.01 -4.14
CA ILE A 63 2.58 21.33 -2.86
C ILE A 63 3.45 22.57 -2.99
N SER A 64 3.75 23.20 -1.87
CA SER A 64 4.73 24.28 -1.77
C SER A 64 5.79 23.97 -0.72
N GLY A 65 7.05 24.23 -1.04
CA GLY A 65 8.18 24.11 -0.14
C GLY A 65 8.59 25.45 0.46
N ARG A 66 8.73 25.52 1.79
CA ARG A 66 9.32 26.63 2.53
C ARG A 66 10.64 26.18 3.14
N ALA A 67 11.73 26.89 2.86
CA ALA A 67 13.02 26.66 3.50
C ALA A 67 13.08 27.40 4.85
N GLU A 68 13.37 26.66 5.93
CA GLU A 68 13.44 27.17 7.30
C GLU A 68 14.44 26.33 8.10
N ASP A 69 15.36 26.97 8.82
CA ASP A 69 16.41 26.32 9.63
C ASP A 69 17.20 25.21 8.91
N GLY A 70 17.53 25.43 7.63
CA GLY A 70 18.27 24.47 6.82
C GLY A 70 17.47 23.23 6.40
N LYS A 71 16.15 23.23 6.61
CA LYS A 71 15.21 22.19 6.17
C LYS A 71 14.19 22.78 5.21
N THR A 72 13.60 21.94 4.37
CA THR A 72 12.43 22.31 3.57
C THR A 72 11.20 21.65 4.17
N TYR A 73 10.20 22.47 4.49
CA TYR A 73 8.87 22.04 4.91
C TYR A 73 7.92 22.12 3.72
N TYR A 74 7.18 21.04 3.49
CA TYR A 74 6.22 20.93 2.40
C TYR A 74 4.80 21.00 2.94
N SER A 75 3.94 21.75 2.26
CA SER A 75 2.52 21.87 2.57
C SER A 75 1.67 21.76 1.31
N LEU A 76 0.43 21.32 1.43
CA LEU A 76 -0.51 21.29 0.32
C LEU A 76 -0.89 22.70 -0.12
N THR A 77 -0.92 22.93 -1.43
CA THR A 77 -1.60 24.09 -2.01
C THR A 77 -3.11 23.84 -2.07
N GLU A 78 -3.89 24.82 -2.52
CA GLU A 78 -5.33 24.60 -2.78
C GLU A 78 -5.56 23.49 -3.84
N ILE A 79 -4.77 23.48 -4.91
CA ILE A 79 -4.80 22.40 -5.93
C ILE A 79 -4.49 21.04 -5.28
N GLY A 80 -3.49 20.99 -4.39
CA GLY A 80 -3.17 19.78 -3.64
C GLY A 80 -4.32 19.29 -2.77
N LYS A 81 -5.03 20.20 -2.09
CA LYS A 81 -6.20 19.87 -1.25
C LYS A 81 -7.37 19.35 -2.09
N GLU A 82 -7.63 19.93 -3.25
CA GLU A 82 -8.64 19.44 -4.19
C GLU A 82 -8.32 18.01 -4.65
N HIS A 83 -7.07 17.73 -5.00
CA HIS A 83 -6.63 16.37 -5.33
C HIS A 83 -6.80 15.40 -4.17
N VAL A 84 -6.52 15.81 -2.92
CA VAL A 84 -6.78 14.99 -1.74
C VAL A 84 -8.27 14.70 -1.54
N ALA A 85 -9.15 15.68 -1.78
CA ALA A 85 -10.60 15.49 -1.70
C ALA A 85 -11.09 14.48 -2.75
N GLN A 86 -10.48 14.48 -3.94
CA GLN A 86 -10.77 13.57 -5.04
C GLN A 86 -10.14 12.18 -4.89
N ILE A 87 -9.24 11.95 -3.91
CA ILE A 87 -8.57 10.66 -3.72
C ILE A 87 -9.57 9.50 -3.62
N ASN A 88 -10.75 9.70 -3.02
CA ASN A 88 -11.74 8.63 -2.89
C ASN A 88 -12.35 8.20 -4.23
N GLU A 89 -12.51 9.15 -5.17
CA GLU A 89 -12.99 8.88 -6.52
C GLU A 89 -11.86 8.25 -7.36
N VAL A 90 -10.66 8.81 -7.30
CA VAL A 90 -9.47 8.29 -7.99
C VAL A 90 -9.08 6.90 -7.48
N LYS A 91 -9.32 6.61 -6.19
CA LYS A 91 -9.04 5.31 -5.56
C LYS A 91 -9.76 4.18 -6.27
N HIS A 92 -11.03 4.36 -6.65
CA HIS A 92 -11.79 3.30 -7.32
C HIS A 92 -11.16 2.91 -8.66
N ASP A 93 -10.85 3.90 -9.49
CA ASP A 93 -10.19 3.69 -10.77
C ASP A 93 -8.80 3.08 -10.61
N PHE A 94 -8.05 3.51 -9.58
CA PHE A 94 -6.73 2.98 -9.28
C PHE A 94 -6.79 1.50 -8.86
N ILE A 95 -7.68 1.13 -7.93
CA ILE A 95 -7.87 -0.26 -7.50
C ILE A 95 -8.31 -1.14 -8.67
N LYS A 96 -9.22 -0.64 -9.52
CA LYS A 96 -9.65 -1.34 -10.73
C LYS A 96 -8.46 -1.62 -11.67
N LYS A 97 -7.60 -0.62 -11.92
CA LYS A 97 -6.40 -0.79 -12.75
C LYS A 97 -5.40 -1.76 -12.14
N LEU A 98 -5.20 -1.72 -10.82
CA LEU A 98 -4.35 -2.68 -10.11
C LEU A 98 -4.86 -4.12 -10.27
N HIS A 99 -6.15 -4.35 -10.07
CA HIS A 99 -6.76 -5.67 -10.28
C HIS A 99 -6.52 -6.17 -11.71
N GLN A 100 -6.71 -5.31 -12.71
CA GLN A 100 -6.43 -5.64 -14.11
C GLN A 100 -4.95 -5.97 -14.35
N SER A 101 -4.03 -5.20 -13.76
CA SER A 101 -2.59 -5.45 -13.90
C SER A 101 -2.18 -6.78 -13.26
N ILE A 102 -2.72 -7.13 -12.09
CA ILE A 102 -2.40 -8.41 -11.45
C ILE A 102 -3.00 -9.58 -12.25
N ALA A 103 -4.25 -9.45 -12.71
CA ALA A 103 -4.87 -10.47 -13.57
C ALA A 103 -4.04 -10.71 -14.85
N LEU A 104 -3.62 -9.65 -15.52
CA LEU A 104 -2.78 -9.74 -16.71
C LEU A 104 -1.42 -10.38 -16.40
N ALA A 105 -0.77 -9.98 -15.30
CA ALA A 105 0.51 -10.56 -14.89
C ALA A 105 0.36 -12.07 -14.58
N SER A 106 -0.68 -12.44 -13.84
CA SER A 106 -0.99 -13.82 -13.49
C SER A 106 -1.26 -14.71 -14.70
N GLU A 107 -1.94 -14.18 -15.73
CA GLU A 107 -2.10 -14.85 -17.03
C GLU A 107 -0.78 -14.94 -17.81
N THR A 108 -0.03 -13.83 -17.86
CA THR A 108 1.22 -13.73 -18.62
C THR A 108 2.32 -14.64 -18.09
N PHE A 109 2.41 -14.78 -16.76
CA PHE A 109 3.45 -15.56 -16.10
C PHE A 109 3.00 -16.96 -15.66
N GLU A 110 1.77 -17.36 -16.01
CA GLU A 110 1.17 -18.65 -15.65
C GLU A 110 1.30 -18.98 -14.14
N ASP A 111 1.13 -17.96 -13.30
CA ASP A 111 1.32 -18.08 -11.85
C ASP A 111 0.05 -18.62 -11.18
N ALA A 112 0.00 -19.95 -11.02
CA ALA A 112 -1.15 -20.67 -10.47
C ALA A 112 -1.54 -20.22 -9.06
N ASP A 113 -0.57 -19.87 -8.20
CA ASP A 113 -0.83 -19.42 -6.83
C ASP A 113 -1.58 -18.08 -6.83
N VAL A 114 -1.19 -17.16 -7.72
CA VAL A 114 -1.88 -15.87 -7.87
C VAL A 114 -3.26 -16.04 -8.51
N GLN A 115 -3.41 -16.97 -9.46
CA GLN A 115 -4.71 -17.26 -10.10
C GLN A 115 -5.73 -17.78 -9.07
N ASP A 116 -5.33 -18.76 -8.26
CA ASP A 116 -6.17 -19.35 -7.23
C ASP A 116 -6.56 -18.31 -6.18
N LEU A 117 -5.61 -17.50 -5.72
CA LEU A 117 -5.89 -16.41 -4.78
C LEU A 117 -6.88 -15.38 -5.35
N MET A 118 -6.73 -14.99 -6.62
CA MET A 118 -7.61 -14.02 -7.26
C MET A 118 -9.03 -14.57 -7.44
N LYS A 119 -9.15 -15.86 -7.77
CA LYS A 119 -10.43 -16.56 -7.85
C LYS A 119 -11.11 -16.60 -6.48
N ASP A 120 -10.39 -16.98 -5.43
CA ASP A 120 -10.91 -17.02 -4.06
C ASP A 120 -11.37 -15.63 -3.58
N MET A 121 -10.60 -14.57 -3.88
CA MET A 121 -10.97 -13.20 -3.57
C MET A 121 -12.24 -12.74 -4.30
N HIS A 122 -12.39 -13.12 -5.57
CA HIS A 122 -13.57 -12.80 -6.35
C HIS A 122 -14.82 -13.59 -5.88
N ASP A 123 -14.66 -14.86 -5.52
CA ASP A 123 -15.76 -15.67 -4.97
C ASP A 123 -16.18 -15.16 -3.58
N LEU A 124 -15.23 -14.69 -2.76
CA LEU A 124 -15.50 -13.98 -1.51
C LEU A 124 -16.37 -12.72 -1.73
N HIS A 125 -16.04 -11.92 -2.74
CA HIS A 125 -16.80 -10.73 -3.13
C HIS A 125 -18.21 -11.07 -3.63
N ARG A 126 -18.38 -12.19 -4.32
CA ARG A 126 -19.67 -12.60 -4.91
C ARG A 126 -20.59 -13.31 -3.90
N GLY A 127 -20.02 -14.05 -2.95
CA GLY A 127 -20.75 -14.91 -2.01
C GLY A 127 -21.35 -14.19 -0.79
N MET A 128 -20.91 -12.96 -0.50
CA MET A 128 -21.33 -12.24 0.70
C MET A 128 -22.15 -10.99 0.39
N ARG A 129 -23.28 -10.82 1.10
CA ARG A 129 -24.15 -9.63 1.05
C ARG A 129 -23.61 -8.40 1.81
N VAL A 130 -22.42 -8.51 2.40
CA VAL A 130 -21.81 -7.44 3.22
C VAL A 130 -20.76 -6.65 2.43
N PRO A 131 -20.62 -5.33 2.67
CA PRO A 131 -19.61 -4.51 1.99
C PRO A 131 -18.19 -5.02 2.19
N VAL A 132 -17.37 -4.99 1.13
CA VAL A 132 -15.95 -5.41 1.11
C VAL A 132 -15.14 -4.80 2.26
N LYS A 133 -15.46 -3.56 2.66
CA LYS A 133 -14.81 -2.86 3.76
C LYS A 133 -14.86 -3.64 5.08
N GLU A 134 -16.03 -4.13 5.46
CA GLU A 134 -16.22 -4.88 6.72
C GLU A 134 -15.45 -6.21 6.70
N GLN A 135 -15.34 -6.82 5.52
CA GLN A 135 -14.58 -8.07 5.33
C GLN A 135 -13.07 -7.84 5.47
N ILE A 136 -12.56 -6.77 4.86
CA ILE A 136 -11.15 -6.38 4.99
C ILE A 136 -10.82 -6.03 6.44
N GLU A 137 -11.70 -5.30 7.15
CA GLU A 137 -11.50 -4.97 8.56
C GLU A 137 -11.40 -6.21 9.46
N LEU A 138 -12.17 -7.26 9.17
CA LEU A 138 -12.09 -8.53 9.88
C LEU A 138 -10.79 -9.30 9.62
N LEU A 139 -10.34 -9.34 8.35
CA LEU A 139 -9.21 -10.17 7.92
C LEU A 139 -7.85 -9.48 8.04
N ALA A 140 -7.80 -8.14 7.97
CA ALA A 140 -6.55 -7.39 8.01
C ALA A 140 -5.68 -7.65 9.26
N PRO A 141 -6.22 -7.76 10.49
CA PRO A 141 -5.40 -8.09 11.66
C PRO A 141 -4.72 -9.45 11.55
N LEU A 142 -5.41 -10.46 10.98
CA LEU A 142 -4.84 -11.79 10.77
C LEU A 142 -3.68 -11.73 9.76
N ILE A 143 -3.86 -11.01 8.65
CA ILE A 143 -2.81 -10.87 7.63
C ILE A 143 -1.54 -10.22 8.23
N HIS A 144 -1.69 -9.16 9.03
CA HIS A 144 -0.56 -8.52 9.71
C HIS A 144 0.16 -9.49 10.66
N GLN A 145 -0.58 -10.19 11.52
CA GLN A 145 0.03 -11.16 12.45
C GLN A 145 0.74 -12.29 11.72
N VAL A 146 0.16 -12.80 10.63
CA VAL A 146 0.81 -13.81 9.81
C VAL A 146 2.13 -13.27 9.26
N ALA A 147 2.13 -12.09 8.65
CA ALA A 147 3.33 -11.50 8.06
C ALA A 147 4.48 -11.34 9.07
N ASP A 148 4.20 -10.90 10.29
CA ASP A 148 5.19 -10.72 11.36
C ASP A 148 5.85 -12.04 11.81
N HIS A 149 5.25 -13.19 11.52
CA HIS A 149 5.71 -14.51 11.95
C HIS A 149 6.23 -15.38 10.79
N LEU A 150 6.47 -14.81 9.60
CA LEU A 150 7.03 -15.57 8.46
C LEU A 150 8.56 -15.55 8.38
N GLU A 151 9.25 -15.03 9.40
CA GLU A 151 10.71 -14.82 9.39
C GLU A 151 11.54 -16.12 9.43
N THR A 152 11.04 -17.17 10.10
CA THR A 152 11.77 -18.44 10.26
C THR A 152 10.94 -19.65 9.84
N ASP A 153 11.59 -20.75 9.45
CA ASP A 153 10.91 -22.01 9.09
C ASP A 153 10.00 -22.54 10.20
N THR A 154 10.45 -22.40 11.46
CA THR A 154 9.68 -22.85 12.63
C THR A 154 8.42 -22.01 12.82
N ASP A 155 8.52 -20.69 12.64
CA ASP A 155 7.37 -19.80 12.77
C ASP A 155 6.39 -20.00 11.60
N ARG A 156 6.89 -20.24 10.39
CA ARG A 156 6.06 -20.58 9.21
C ARG A 156 5.21 -21.83 9.43
N GLU A 157 5.80 -22.92 9.92
CA GLU A 157 5.05 -24.15 10.19
C GLU A 157 4.04 -23.98 11.32
N ARG A 158 4.38 -23.18 12.34
CA ARG A 158 3.45 -22.86 13.41
C ARG A 158 2.27 -22.04 12.91
N VAL A 159 2.51 -21.00 12.11
CA VAL A 159 1.47 -20.21 11.45
C VAL A 159 0.59 -21.10 10.57
N ARG A 160 1.20 -21.97 9.75
CA ARG A 160 0.47 -22.95 8.92
C ARG A 160 -0.47 -23.82 9.76
N SER A 161 0.01 -24.36 10.88
CA SER A 161 -0.80 -25.20 11.77
C SER A 161 -2.01 -24.46 12.34
N VAL A 162 -1.86 -23.18 12.68
CA VAL A 162 -2.94 -22.34 13.21
C VAL A 162 -3.99 -22.09 12.12
N ILE A 163 -3.56 -21.71 10.91
CA ILE A 163 -4.46 -21.46 9.78
C ILE A 163 -5.25 -22.72 9.43
N LEU A 164 -4.59 -23.88 9.35
CA LEU A 164 -5.27 -25.14 9.02
C LEU A 164 -6.33 -25.53 10.06
N ARG A 165 -6.07 -25.30 11.34
CA ARG A 165 -7.09 -25.51 12.39
C ARG A 165 -8.27 -24.58 12.24
N ALA A 166 -8.03 -23.30 11.98
CA ALA A 166 -9.10 -22.33 11.76
C ALA A 166 -9.97 -22.71 10.55
N ILE A 167 -9.36 -23.17 9.45
CA ILE A 167 -10.08 -23.66 8.26
C ILE A 167 -10.96 -24.87 8.62
N ASP A 168 -10.44 -25.82 9.42
CA ASP A 168 -11.21 -26.99 9.85
C ASP A 168 -12.40 -26.62 10.75
N GLU A 169 -12.24 -25.62 11.62
CA GLU A 169 -13.33 -25.10 12.45
C GLU A 169 -14.40 -24.41 11.61
N LEU A 170 -14.02 -23.59 10.62
CA LEU A 170 -14.96 -22.92 9.74
C LEU A 170 -15.79 -23.89 8.88
N LYS A 171 -15.19 -25.02 8.47
CA LYS A 171 -15.90 -26.08 7.71
C LYS A 171 -17.03 -26.76 8.52
N LYS A 172 -17.09 -26.56 9.84
CA LYS A 172 -18.09 -27.15 10.73
C LYS A 172 -19.30 -26.24 10.98
N ILE A 173 -19.28 -25.00 10.48
CA ILE A 173 -20.37 -24.03 10.55
C ILE A 173 -21.34 -24.30 9.40
#